data_AF-A0A926BKD5-F1
#
_entry.id   AF-A0A926BKD5-F1
#
_cell.length_a   1.000
_cell.length_b   1.000
_cell.length_c   1.000
_cell.angle_alpha   90.00
_cell.angle_beta   90.00
_cell.angle_gamma   90.00
#
_symmetry.space_group_name_H-M   'P 1'
#
loop_
_entity.id
_entity.type
_entity.pdbx_description
1 polymer ?
#
loop_
_entity_poly.entity_id
_entity_poly.type
_entity_poly.pdbx_seq_one_letter_code
_entity_poly.pdbx_strand_id
1 'polypeptide(L)'
;MELRYGQRDELGRVDRLNPSLASKTVIAGGMNGGGRSHLHPKIPRTLSVRECARLQKFPDDYILTGPVARQFTQVGNAVMPVLSAKIALSMYKQLYQ
;
A
#
# COMPACT_ATOMS: atom_id res chain seq x y z
N MET A 1 -10.13 19.27 -12.58
CA MET A 1 -11.35 19.02 -11.77
C MET A 1 -10.91 18.43 -10.44
N GLU A 2 -11.28 19.03 -9.31
CA GLU A 2 -10.94 18.44 -8.00
C GLU A 2 -11.82 17.22 -7.72
N LEU A 3 -11.20 16.05 -7.61
CA LEU A 3 -11.88 14.81 -7.23
C LEU A 3 -12.22 14.83 -5.74
N ARG A 4 -13.45 14.44 -5.38
CA ARG A 4 -13.87 14.26 -3.98
C ARG A 4 -13.18 13.06 -3.34
N TYR A 5 -13.14 13.01 -2.01
CA TYR A 5 -12.64 11.84 -1.29
C TYR A 5 -13.42 10.57 -1.68
N GLY A 6 -12.70 9.49 -1.98
CA GLY A 6 -13.28 8.23 -2.44
C GLY A 6 -13.64 8.20 -3.93
N GLN A 7 -13.59 9.33 -4.65
CA GLN A 7 -13.97 9.39 -6.06
C GLN A 7 -12.89 8.79 -6.96
N ARG A 8 -13.32 8.10 -8.01
CA ARG A 8 -12.47 7.55 -9.07
C ARG A 8 -12.06 8.61 -10.08
N ASP A 9 -10.79 8.61 -10.44
CA ASP A 9 -10.28 9.23 -11.66
C ASP A 9 -10.47 8.25 -12.82
N GLU A 10 -11.40 8.53 -13.72
CA GLU A 10 -11.69 7.64 -14.86
C GLU A 10 -10.52 7.54 -15.85
N LEU A 11 -9.79 8.64 -16.06
CA LEU A 11 -8.64 8.68 -16.96
C LEU A 11 -7.44 7.97 -16.34
N GLY A 12 -7.14 8.28 -15.07
CA GLY A 12 -6.05 7.67 -14.33
C GLY A 12 -6.33 6.22 -13.87
N ARG A 13 -7.60 5.79 -13.90
CA ARG A 13 -8.11 4.51 -13.38
C ARG A 13 -7.69 4.24 -11.93
N VAL A 14 -7.65 5.29 -11.13
CA VAL A 14 -7.24 5.26 -9.71
C VAL A 14 -8.22 6.03 -8.85
N ASP A 15 -8.39 5.61 -7.62
CA ASP A 15 -9.30 6.25 -6.69
C ASP A 15 -8.56 7.22 -5.77
N ARG A 16 -9.16 8.36 -5.46
CA ARG A 16 -8.72 9.22 -4.36
C ARG A 16 -9.10 8.57 -3.04
N LEU A 17 -8.14 8.39 -2.16
CA LEU A 17 -8.43 7.85 -0.83
C LEU A 17 -9.34 8.78 -0.04
N ASN A 18 -10.18 8.17 0.80
CA ASN A 18 -10.94 8.86 1.83
C ASN A 18 -10.22 8.67 3.16
N PRO A 19 -9.78 9.76 3.84
CA PRO A 19 -9.09 9.67 5.12
C PRO A 19 -9.88 8.97 6.23
N SER A 20 -11.21 8.96 6.15
CA SER A 20 -12.09 8.40 7.17
C SER A 20 -12.43 6.93 6.93
N LEU A 21 -11.97 6.33 5.82
CA LEU A 21 -12.24 4.94 5.47
C LEU A 21 -10.93 4.15 5.33
N ALA A 22 -11.03 2.83 5.42
CA ALA A 22 -9.90 1.96 5.11
C ALA A 22 -9.44 2.16 3.65
N SER A 23 -8.12 2.06 3.43
CA SER A 23 -7.58 2.06 2.08
C SER A 23 -8.06 0.83 1.31
N LYS A 24 -8.25 1.01 0.00
CA LYS A 24 -8.30 -0.12 -0.94
C LYS A 24 -6.93 -0.81 -1.01
N THR A 25 -6.90 -2.01 -1.58
CA THR A 25 -5.69 -2.84 -1.69
C THR A 25 -4.55 -2.08 -2.36
N VAL A 26 -3.41 -1.98 -1.67
CA VAL A 26 -2.19 -1.44 -2.26
C VAL A 26 -1.70 -2.43 -3.31
N ILE A 27 -1.83 -2.06 -4.59
CA ILE A 27 -1.44 -2.91 -5.71
C ILE A 27 0.04 -2.75 -6.06
N ALA A 28 0.64 -3.82 -6.54
CA ALA A 28 2.01 -3.78 -7.05
C ALA A 28 2.07 -2.99 -8.36
N GLY A 29 2.83 -1.89 -8.33
CA GLY A 29 3.26 -1.18 -9.52
C GLY A 29 4.45 -1.89 -10.19
N GLY A 30 4.56 -1.80 -11.52
CA GLY A 30 5.63 -2.41 -12.31
C GLY A 30 6.03 -1.55 -13.51
N MET A 31 7.23 -1.77 -14.03
CA MET A 31 7.85 -0.97 -15.12
C MET A 31 7.10 -1.06 -16.46
N ASN A 32 6.29 -2.10 -16.68
CA ASN A 32 5.65 -2.39 -17.97
C ASN A 32 4.13 -2.09 -17.98
N GLY A 33 3.69 -1.06 -17.25
CA GLY A 33 2.26 -0.69 -17.20
C GLY A 33 1.44 -1.37 -16.11
N GLY A 34 2.06 -1.61 -14.94
CA GLY A 34 1.36 -2.13 -13.75
C GLY A 34 0.41 -1.11 -13.12
N GLY A 35 -0.46 -1.60 -12.24
CA GLY A 35 -1.44 -0.78 -11.54
C GLY A 35 -0.81 0.40 -10.79
N ARG A 36 -1.47 1.55 -10.86
CA ARG A 36 -1.01 2.79 -10.21
C ARG A 36 -1.48 2.82 -8.76
N SER A 37 -0.66 3.41 -7.89
CA SER A 37 -1.10 3.68 -6.52
C SER A 37 -2.28 4.66 -6.50
N HIS A 38 -3.09 4.59 -5.45
CA HIS A 38 -4.20 5.50 -5.20
C HIS A 38 -3.77 6.97 -5.19
N LEU A 39 -4.71 7.88 -5.41
CA LEU A 39 -4.47 9.30 -5.26
C LEU A 39 -4.46 9.67 -3.77
N HIS A 40 -3.48 10.50 -3.39
CA HIS A 40 -3.38 11.06 -2.05
C HIS A 40 -4.66 11.84 -1.73
N PRO A 41 -5.23 11.73 -0.52
CA PRO A 41 -6.51 12.36 -0.20
C PRO A 41 -6.48 13.87 -0.46
N LYS A 42 -5.43 14.57 0.00
CA LYS A 42 -5.36 16.04 -0.03
C LYS A 42 -4.50 16.65 -1.14
N ILE A 43 -3.66 15.86 -1.80
CA ILE A 43 -2.60 16.37 -2.71
C ILE A 43 -2.87 15.77 -4.09
N PRO A 44 -2.75 16.51 -5.20
CA PRO A 44 -3.02 16.00 -6.54
C PRO A 44 -1.85 15.15 -7.08
N ARG A 45 -1.51 14.05 -6.38
CA ARG A 45 -0.53 13.05 -6.79
C ARG A 45 -0.95 11.66 -6.34
N THR A 46 -0.35 10.62 -6.91
CA THR A 46 -0.42 9.26 -6.35
C THR A 46 0.34 9.17 -5.03
N LEU A 47 0.03 8.16 -4.22
CA LEU A 47 0.81 7.89 -3.01
C LEU A 47 2.26 7.53 -3.37
N SER A 48 3.16 7.98 -2.51
CA SER A 48 4.55 7.58 -2.47
C SER A 48 4.71 6.14 -1.98
N VAL A 49 5.87 5.56 -2.24
CA VAL A 49 6.24 4.23 -1.73
C VAL A 49 6.07 4.16 -0.20
N ARG A 50 6.50 5.19 0.53
CA ARG A 50 6.42 5.21 2.00
C ARG A 50 4.97 5.28 2.50
N GLU A 51 4.12 6.06 1.85
CA GLU A 51 2.69 6.10 2.20
C GLU A 51 2.03 4.74 1.96
N CYS A 52 2.34 4.07 0.85
CA CYS A 52 1.90 2.69 0.60
C CYS A 52 2.41 1.72 1.68
N ALA A 53 3.67 1.84 2.09
CA ALA A 53 4.26 0.99 3.13
C ALA A 53 3.56 1.19 4.49
N ARG A 54 3.20 2.42 4.84
CA ARG A 54 2.42 2.73 6.06
C ARG A 54 1.02 2.13 6.02
N LEU A 55 0.35 2.15 4.87
CA LEU A 55 -0.95 1.48 4.70
C LEU A 55 -0.83 -0.03 4.92
N GLN A 56 0.28 -0.63 4.48
CA GLN A 56 0.64 -2.02 4.74
C GLN A 56 1.23 -2.27 6.14
N LYS A 57 1.23 -1.27 7.03
CA LYS A 57 1.74 -1.35 8.41
C LYS A 57 3.23 -1.74 8.50
N PHE A 58 4.03 -1.36 7.52
CA PHE A 58 5.49 -1.41 7.67
C PHE A 58 5.96 -0.37 8.71
N PRO A 59 6.98 -0.71 9.50
CA PRO A 59 7.73 0.27 10.28
C PRO A 59 8.29 1.39 9.40
N ASP A 60 8.33 2.61 9.91
CA ASP A 60 8.81 3.78 9.16
C ASP A 60 10.32 3.70 8.85
N ASP A 61 11.08 2.99 9.67
CA ASP A 61 12.50 2.68 9.52
C ASP A 61 12.78 1.47 8.61
N TYR A 62 11.75 0.75 8.15
CA TYR A 62 11.93 -0.35 7.22
C TYR A 62 12.49 0.14 5.88
N ILE A 63 13.61 -0.43 5.46
CA ILE A 63 14.34 -0.01 4.26
C ILE A 63 13.83 -0.79 3.03
N LEU A 64 13.30 -0.07 2.05
CA LEU A 64 12.93 -0.60 0.73
C LEU A 64 14.07 -0.27 -0.25
N THR A 65 14.55 -1.27 -0.98
CA THR A 65 15.76 -1.15 -1.80
C THR A 65 15.47 -1.20 -3.30
N GLY A 66 16.42 -0.73 -4.10
CA GLY A 66 16.33 -0.71 -5.57
C GLY A 66 15.50 0.46 -6.13
N PRO A 67 15.24 0.46 -7.45
CA PRO A 67 14.49 1.54 -8.11
C PRO A 67 13.07 1.72 -7.55
N VAL A 68 12.54 2.94 -7.57
CA VAL A 68 11.21 3.28 -7.03
C VAL A 68 10.11 2.33 -7.52
N ALA A 69 10.11 1.97 -8.81
CA ALA A 69 9.15 1.01 -9.37
C ALA A 69 9.22 -0.36 -8.67
N ARG A 70 10.42 -0.86 -8.38
CA ARG A 70 10.63 -2.13 -7.66
C ARG A 70 10.25 -2.02 -6.19
N GLN A 71 10.40 -0.86 -5.57
CA GLN A 71 9.93 -0.64 -4.21
C GLN A 71 8.39 -0.69 -4.12
N PHE A 72 7.67 -0.13 -5.11
CA PHE A 72 6.22 -0.31 -5.21
C PHE A 72 5.84 -1.79 -5.38
N THR A 73 6.59 -2.55 -6.18
CA THR A 73 6.38 -4.00 -6.29
C THR A 73 6.57 -4.71 -4.96
N GLN A 74 7.64 -4.38 -4.22
CA GLN A 74 7.91 -4.96 -2.89
C GLN A 74 6.75 -4.70 -1.92
N VAL A 75 6.27 -3.45 -1.84
CA VAL A 75 5.18 -3.07 -0.93
C VAL A 75 3.84 -3.69 -1.34
N GLY A 76 3.53 -3.70 -2.64
CA GLY A 76 2.25 -4.22 -3.14
C GLY A 76 2.13 -5.75 -3.04
N ASN A 77 3.24 -6.48 -3.16
CA ASN A 77 3.26 -7.94 -3.05
C ASN A 77 3.46 -8.45 -1.61
N ALA A 78 3.86 -7.58 -0.68
CA ALA A 78 4.13 -7.99 0.68
C ALA A 78 2.85 -8.32 1.47
N VAL A 79 2.97 -9.25 2.41
CA VAL A 79 1.99 -9.44 3.47
C VAL A 79 2.25 -8.41 4.58
N MET A 80 1.19 -7.81 5.13
CA MET A 80 1.31 -6.87 6.25
C MET A 80 2.11 -7.47 7.42
N PRO A 81 3.16 -6.81 7.93
CA PRO A 81 3.98 -7.36 9.01
C PRO A 81 3.18 -7.72 10.27
N VAL A 82 2.19 -6.90 10.62
CA VAL A 82 1.31 -7.14 11.77
C VAL A 82 0.42 -8.38 11.60
N LEU A 83 0.01 -8.71 10.38
CA LEU A 83 -0.75 -9.92 10.09
C LEU A 83 0.17 -11.14 10.21
N SER A 84 1.34 -11.08 9.58
CA SER A 84 2.36 -12.13 9.66
C SER A 84 2.74 -12.45 11.11
N ALA A 85 2.93 -11.43 11.95
CA ALA A 85 3.26 -11.60 13.36
C ALA A 85 2.15 -12.34 14.14
N LYS A 86 0.87 -12.03 13.88
CA LYS A 86 -0.27 -12.72 14.52
C LYS A 86 -0.36 -14.18 14.10
N ILE A 87 -0.14 -14.48 12.82
CA ILE A 87 -0.11 -15.86 12.30
C ILE A 87 1.03 -16.64 12.96
N ALA A 88 2.23 -16.07 12.96
CA ALA A 88 3.41 -16.68 13.58
C ALA A 88 3.19 -16.97 15.07
N LEU A 89 2.59 -16.04 15.81
CA LEU A 89 2.25 -16.26 17.23
C LEU A 89 1.24 -17.40 17.40
N SER A 90 0.23 -17.49 16.54
CA SER A 90 -0.74 -18.60 16.58
C SER A 90 -0.07 -19.94 16.33
N MET A 91 0.82 -20.02 15.34
CA MET A 91 1.58 -21.23 15.05
C MET A 91 2.52 -21.59 16.21
N TYR A 92 3.21 -20.60 16.79
CA TYR A 92 4.10 -20.82 17.93
C TYR A 92 3.35 -21.43 19.11
N LYS A 93 2.15 -20.92 19.43
CA LYS A 93 1.31 -21.50 20.48
C LYS A 93 0.92 -22.95 20.19
N GLN A 94 0.60 -23.29 18.94
CA GLN A 94 0.22 -24.66 18.58
C GLN A 94 1.40 -25.65 18.61
N LEU A 95 2.62 -25.17 18.36
CA LEU A 95 3.80 -26.02 18.25
C LEU A 95 4.59 -26.14 19.55
N TYR A 96 4.49 -25.14 20.44
CA TYR A 96 5.41 -25.00 21.58
C TYR A 96 4.73 -24.66 22.91
N GLN A 97 3.41 -24.48 22.97
CA GLN A 97 2.65 -24.31 24.21
C GLN A 97 1.60 -25.40 24.33
#